data_AF-A0A0N5CLB8-F1
#
_entry.id   AF-A0A0N5CLB8-F1
#
_cell.length_a   1.000
_cell.length_b   1.000
_cell.length_c   1.000
_cell.angle_alpha   90.00
_cell.angle_beta   90.00
_cell.angle_gamma   90.00
#
_symmetry.space_group_name_H-M   'P 1'
#
loop_
_entity.id
_entity.type
_entity.pdbx_description
1 polymer ?
#
loop_
_entity_poly.entity_id
_entity_poly.type
_entity_poly.pdbx_seq_one_letter_code
_entity_poly.pdbx_strand_id
1 'polypeptide(L)'
;MKEDMNDILIQIKTDHEVYCRKHLERYQYVCPDPLRFRKYAAGALMFCERYSRRCPDEQVPKKPVPFAQKKEYYIRELKYFCNRERSFAELYCTNKVALKLPKYFIHCLHYKHTCIDAFKRVIYTG
;
A
#
# COMPACT_ATOMS: atom_id res chain seq x y z
N MET A 1 20.25 37.44 10.90
CA MET A 1 20.25 37.55 9.42
C MET A 1 21.03 36.44 8.70
N LYS A 2 22.27 36.07 9.10
CA LYS A 2 22.96 34.92 8.46
C LYS A 2 22.45 33.55 8.94
N GLU A 3 22.02 33.46 10.20
CA GLU A 3 21.42 32.24 10.78
C GLU A 3 20.06 31.93 10.15
N ASP A 4 19.19 32.94 9.99
CA ASP A 4 17.85 32.78 9.39
C ASP A 4 17.88 32.25 7.95
N MET A 5 18.86 32.66 7.14
CA MET A 5 19.00 32.20 5.75
C MET A 5 19.48 30.75 5.66
N ASN A 6 20.28 30.30 6.64
CA ASN A 6 20.79 28.94 6.69
C ASN A 6 19.68 27.95 7.10
N ASP A 7 18.81 28.35 8.03
CA ASP A 7 17.64 27.56 8.42
C ASP A 7 16.63 27.39 7.27
N ILE A 8 16.40 28.46 6.49
CA ILE A 8 15.55 28.39 5.28
C ILE A 8 16.14 27.41 4.26
N LEU A 9 17.46 27.42 4.04
CA LEU A 9 18.14 26.51 3.12
C LEU A 9 18.07 25.05 3.58
N ILE A 10 18.19 24.80 4.88
CA ILE A 10 18.04 23.46 5.47
C ILE A 10 16.61 22.97 5.29
N GLN A 11 15.62 23.83 5.52
CA GLN A 11 14.21 23.50 5.38
C GLN A 11 13.82 23.20 3.92
N ILE A 12 14.32 23.98 2.96
CA ILE A 12 14.13 23.72 1.52
C ILE A 12 14.76 22.39 1.11
N LYS A 13 15.96 22.07 1.61
CA LYS A 13 16.63 20.78 1.32
C LYS A 13 15.86 19.59 1.91
N THR A 14 15.37 19.72 3.14
CA THR A 14 14.58 18.66 3.78
C THR A 14 13.23 18.46 3.09
N ASP A 15 12.53 19.54 2.72
CA ASP A 15 11.30 19.46 1.93
C ASP A 15 11.53 18.82 0.56
N HIS A 16 12.69 19.09 -0.04
CA HIS A 16 13.09 18.52 -1.31
C HIS A 16 13.27 17.00 -1.23
N GLU A 17 14.04 16.51 -0.25
CA GLU A 17 14.23 15.08 -0.04
C GLU A 17 12.93 14.34 0.32
N VAL A 18 12.08 14.98 1.13
CA VAL A 18 10.75 14.43 1.48
C VAL A 18 9.87 14.34 0.25
N TYR A 19 9.91 15.35 -0.63
CA TYR A 19 9.16 15.35 -1.88
C TYR A 19 9.60 14.19 -2.79
N CYS A 20 10.91 14.02 -3.00
CA CYS A 20 11.48 12.96 -3.82
C CYS A 20 11.07 11.58 -3.28
N ARG A 21 11.31 11.32 -1.98
CA ARG A 21 10.93 10.05 -1.33
C ARG A 21 9.44 9.74 -1.47
N LYS A 22 8.57 10.74 -1.30
CA LYS A 22 7.12 10.56 -1.36
C LYS A 22 6.60 10.23 -2.77
N HIS A 23 7.22 10.74 -3.81
CA HIS A 23 6.74 10.60 -5.19
C HIS A 23 7.54 9.61 -6.03
N LEU A 24 8.64 9.06 -5.50
CA LEU A 24 9.51 8.08 -6.13
C LEU A 24 8.74 6.90 -6.73
N GLU A 25 7.88 6.28 -5.93
CA GLU A 25 7.10 5.11 -6.35
C GLU A 25 6.16 5.44 -7.52
N ARG A 26 5.51 6.62 -7.46
CA ARG A 26 4.66 7.11 -8.55
C ARG A 26 5.48 7.41 -9.80
N TYR A 27 6.68 7.95 -9.64
CA TYR A 27 7.60 8.23 -10.75
C TYR A 27 8.03 6.94 -11.46
N GLN A 28 8.45 5.93 -10.71
CA GLN A 28 8.86 4.63 -11.25
C GLN A 28 7.70 3.86 -11.90
N TYR A 29 6.44 4.11 -11.50
CA TYR A 29 5.27 3.52 -12.14
C TYR A 29 4.83 4.27 -13.41
N VAL A 30 4.84 5.60 -13.39
CA VAL A 30 4.24 6.43 -14.44
C VAL A 30 5.21 6.75 -15.58
N CYS A 31 6.45 7.09 -15.25
CA CYS A 31 7.39 7.68 -16.20
C CYS A 31 8.06 6.72 -17.18
N PRO A 32 8.11 5.39 -16.96
CA PRO A 32 8.55 4.46 -18.00
C PRO A 32 7.63 4.38 -19.22
N ASP A 33 6.33 4.63 -19.03
CA ASP A 33 5.34 4.64 -20.12
C ASP A 33 4.17 5.61 -19.80
N PRO A 34 4.40 6.93 -19.91
CA PRO A 34 3.40 7.94 -19.58
C PRO A 34 2.25 7.99 -20.60
N LEU A 35 2.46 7.49 -21.82
CA LEU A 35 1.44 7.47 -22.88
C LEU A 35 0.38 6.39 -22.65
N ARG A 36 0.68 5.35 -21.87
CA ARG A 36 -0.27 4.29 -21.47
C ARG A 36 -1.56 4.83 -20.87
N PHE A 37 -1.51 6.00 -20.25
CA PHE A 37 -2.63 6.61 -19.55
C PHE A 37 -3.63 7.34 -20.47
N ARG A 38 -3.43 7.30 -21.80
CA ARG A 38 -4.33 7.85 -22.84
C ARG A 38 -4.80 9.27 -22.51
N LYS A 39 -6.04 9.44 -22.06
CA LYS A 39 -6.64 10.73 -21.68
C LYS A 39 -5.88 11.49 -20.58
N TYR A 40 -5.05 10.79 -19.79
CA TYR A 40 -4.21 11.40 -18.75
C TYR A 40 -2.72 11.49 -19.13
N ALA A 41 -2.35 11.19 -20.37
CA ALA A 41 -0.95 11.20 -20.81
C ALA A 41 -0.29 12.57 -20.64
N ALA A 42 -1.00 13.67 -20.93
CA ALA A 42 -0.49 15.03 -20.72
C ALA A 42 -0.16 15.29 -19.24
N GLY A 43 -1.01 14.83 -18.32
CA GLY A 43 -0.78 14.94 -16.88
C GLY A 43 0.38 14.06 -16.40
N ALA A 44 0.55 12.87 -16.99
CA ALA A 44 1.67 11.99 -16.70
C ALA A 44 3.01 12.61 -17.13
N LEU A 45 3.08 13.16 -18.35
CA LEU A 45 4.27 13.84 -18.86
C LEU A 45 4.65 15.05 -18.00
N MET A 46 3.69 15.90 -17.66
CA MET A 46 3.86 17.05 -16.77
C MET A 46 4.39 16.64 -15.39
N PHE A 47 3.91 15.51 -14.85
CA PHE A 47 4.40 14.97 -13.59
C PHE A 47 5.85 14.49 -13.70
N CYS A 48 6.19 13.76 -14.76
CA CYS A 48 7.55 13.25 -14.97
C CYS A 48 8.56 14.40 -15.12
N GLU A 49 8.26 15.41 -15.94
CA GLU A 49 9.12 16.59 -16.10
C GLU A 49 9.33 17.32 -14.77
N ARG A 50 8.24 17.53 -14.00
CA ARG A 50 8.31 18.19 -12.70
C ARG A 50 9.15 17.39 -11.69
N TYR A 51 9.01 16.07 -11.69
CA TYR A 51 9.76 15.21 -10.79
C TYR A 51 11.24 15.19 -11.15
N SER A 52 11.60 14.99 -12.43
CA SER A 52 13.01 14.96 -12.87
C SER A 52 13.74 16.29 -12.65
N ARG A 53 13.04 17.43 -12.75
CA ARG A 53 13.63 18.75 -12.43
C ARG A 53 13.95 18.93 -10.94
N ARG A 54 13.16 18.31 -10.07
CA ARG A 54 13.39 18.35 -8.62
C ARG A 54 14.43 17.30 -8.25
N CYS A 55 14.20 16.05 -8.63
CA CYS A 55 15.01 14.90 -8.26
C CYS A 55 15.83 14.40 -9.46
N PRO A 56 16.97 15.05 -9.81
CA PRO A 56 17.76 14.69 -10.99
C PRO A 56 18.50 13.35 -10.85
N ASP A 57 18.70 12.88 -9.61
CA ASP A 57 19.46 11.66 -9.33
C ASP A 57 18.69 10.38 -9.70
N GLU A 58 17.37 10.46 -9.86
CA GLU A 58 16.53 9.28 -10.10
C GLU A 58 16.33 9.02 -11.59
N GLN A 59 16.84 7.86 -12.05
CA GLN A 59 16.67 7.43 -13.44
C GLN A 59 15.29 6.80 -13.67
N VAL A 60 14.73 7.06 -14.85
CA VAL A 60 13.48 6.40 -15.26
C VAL A 60 13.77 4.91 -15.51
N PRO A 61 13.08 3.97 -14.82
CA PRO A 61 13.29 2.56 -15.06
C PRO A 61 12.81 2.15 -16.46
N LYS A 62 13.42 1.10 -17.05
CA LYS A 62 13.06 0.61 -18.40
C LYS A 62 11.63 0.07 -18.49
N LYS A 63 11.02 -0.31 -17.36
CA LYS A 63 9.66 -0.85 -17.26
C LYS A 63 8.95 -0.23 -16.05
N PRO A 64 7.62 -0.05 -16.10
CA PRO A 64 6.83 0.40 -14.95
C PRO A 64 7.04 -0.50 -13.73
N VAL A 65 7.50 0.08 -12.62
CA VAL A 65 7.57 -0.62 -11.34
C VAL A 65 6.18 -0.52 -10.68
N PRO A 66 5.49 -1.65 -10.41
CA PRO A 66 4.19 -1.61 -9.75
C PRO A 66 4.31 -1.02 -8.35
N PHE A 67 3.27 -0.31 -7.89
CA PHE A 67 3.20 0.16 -6.51
C PHE A 67 3.40 -1.01 -5.53
N ALA A 68 4.32 -0.85 -4.58
CA ALA A 68 4.38 -1.64 -3.38
C ALA A 68 3.08 -1.41 -2.61
N GLN A 69 2.16 -2.37 -2.72
CA GLN A 69 0.89 -2.32 -2.00
C GLN A 69 1.19 -2.10 -0.51
N LYS A 70 0.76 -0.96 0.06
CA LYS A 70 0.90 -0.69 1.50
C LYS A 70 0.02 -1.67 2.27
N LYS A 71 0.60 -2.79 2.69
CA LYS A 71 -0.07 -3.89 3.42
C LYS A 71 -0.37 -3.56 4.88
N GLU A 72 0.20 -2.48 5.44
CA GLU A 72 0.25 -2.28 6.90
C GLU A 72 -1.09 -1.91 7.55
N TYR A 73 -1.88 -1.02 6.95
CA TYR A 73 -3.16 -0.58 7.54
C TYR A 73 -4.14 -1.74 7.67
N TYR A 74 -4.25 -2.56 6.62
CA TYR A 74 -5.18 -3.69 6.55
C TYR A 74 -4.85 -4.77 7.59
N ILE A 75 -3.55 -5.03 7.85
CA ILE A 75 -3.12 -6.06 8.81
C ILE A 75 -3.53 -5.72 10.25
N ARG A 76 -3.50 -4.45 10.66
CA ARG A 76 -3.86 -4.06 12.03
C ARG A 76 -5.35 -4.22 12.29
N GLU A 77 -6.19 -3.76 11.37
CA GLU A 77 -7.65 -3.92 11.46
C GLU A 77 -8.06 -5.40 11.38
N LEU A 78 -7.44 -6.17 10.47
CA LEU A 78 -7.62 -7.62 10.40
C LEU A 78 -7.27 -8.29 11.73
N LYS A 79 -6.11 -7.99 12.32
CA LYS A 79 -5.71 -8.55 13.62
C LYS A 79 -6.74 -8.23 14.70
N TYR A 80 -7.26 -7.00 14.73
CA TYR A 80 -8.30 -6.62 15.69
C TYR A 80 -9.59 -7.42 15.48
N PHE A 81 -10.07 -7.53 14.24
CA PHE A 81 -11.23 -8.33 13.89
C PHE A 81 -11.06 -9.81 14.27
N CYS A 82 -9.93 -10.40 13.90
CA CYS A 82 -9.65 -11.82 14.16
C CYS A 82 -9.52 -12.14 15.65
N ASN A 83 -9.00 -11.21 16.45
CA ASN A 83 -8.97 -11.34 17.90
C ASN A 83 -10.38 -11.27 18.51
N ARG A 84 -11.23 -10.36 18.02
CA ARG A 84 -12.60 -10.20 18.53
C ARG A 84 -13.45 -11.45 18.25
N GLU A 85 -13.36 -11.99 17.05
CA GLU A 85 -14.17 -13.14 16.61
C GLU A 85 -13.58 -14.50 17.01
N ARG A 86 -12.41 -14.52 17.66
CA ARG A 86 -11.71 -15.74 18.06
C ARG A 86 -12.56 -16.62 18.97
N SER A 87 -13.15 -16.04 20.02
CA SER A 87 -13.96 -16.81 20.98
C SER A 87 -15.18 -17.44 20.31
N PHE A 88 -15.82 -16.72 19.37
CA PHE A 88 -16.91 -17.28 18.56
C PHE A 88 -16.41 -18.47 17.73
N ALA A 89 -15.27 -18.31 17.07
CA ALA A 89 -14.72 -19.36 16.22
C ALA A 89 -14.37 -20.62 17.01
N GLU A 90 -13.77 -20.48 18.19
CA GLU A 90 -13.41 -21.60 19.06
C GLU A 90 -14.65 -22.37 19.55
N LEU A 91 -15.75 -21.66 19.86
CA LEU A 91 -17.01 -22.25 20.35
C LEU A 91 -17.84 -22.93 19.24
N TYR A 92 -17.98 -22.28 18.08
CA TYR A 92 -18.95 -22.70 17.07
C TYR A 92 -18.31 -23.36 15.85
N CYS A 93 -17.10 -22.96 15.46
CA CYS A 93 -16.45 -23.50 14.25
C CYS A 93 -15.78 -24.85 14.47
N THR A 94 -15.56 -25.26 15.72
CA THR A 94 -15.11 -26.60 16.09
C THR A 94 -16.28 -27.58 16.27
N ASN A 95 -17.50 -27.06 16.45
CA ASN A 95 -18.69 -27.85 16.75
C ASN A 95 -19.43 -28.26 15.46
N LYS A 96 -19.39 -29.56 15.15
CA LYS A 96 -20.04 -30.15 13.97
C LYS A 96 -21.56 -29.98 13.94
N VAL A 97 -22.23 -29.84 15.09
CA VAL A 97 -23.68 -29.62 15.17
C VAL A 97 -24.01 -28.17 14.83
N ALA A 98 -23.26 -27.22 15.36
CA ALA A 98 -23.43 -25.80 15.07
C ALA A 98 -23.19 -25.49 13.57
N LEU A 99 -22.23 -26.17 12.95
CA LEU A 99 -21.92 -26.02 11.51
C LEU A 99 -23.04 -26.52 10.58
N LYS A 100 -24.01 -27.29 11.06
CA LYS A 100 -25.19 -27.66 10.24
C LYS A 100 -26.14 -26.48 10.03
N LEU A 101 -26.06 -25.46 10.87
CA LEU A 101 -26.87 -24.26 10.77
C LEU A 101 -26.16 -23.22 9.89
N PRO A 102 -26.80 -22.73 8.81
CA PRO A 102 -26.16 -21.84 7.84
C PRO A 102 -25.54 -20.60 8.45
N LYS A 103 -26.18 -20.02 9.47
CA LYS A 103 -25.72 -18.83 10.17
C LYS A 103 -24.30 -18.99 10.75
N TYR A 104 -24.04 -20.12 11.42
CA TYR A 104 -22.72 -20.38 12.01
C TYR A 104 -21.73 -20.84 10.95
N PHE A 105 -22.15 -21.65 9.98
CA PHE A 105 -21.30 -22.10 8.88
C PHE A 105 -20.73 -20.94 8.05
N ILE A 106 -21.57 -19.99 7.63
CA ILE A 106 -21.14 -18.82 6.84
C ILE A 106 -20.17 -17.97 7.66
N HIS A 107 -20.46 -17.75 8.94
CA HIS A 107 -19.59 -16.98 9.82
C HIS A 107 -18.23 -17.65 10.03
N CYS A 108 -18.21 -18.97 10.17
CA CYS A 108 -16.99 -19.77 10.26
C CYS A 108 -16.18 -19.79 8.96
N LEU A 109 -16.83 -19.84 7.80
CA LEU A 109 -16.18 -19.69 6.50
C LEU A 109 -15.55 -18.31 6.34
N HIS A 110 -16.27 -17.26 6.71
CA HIS A 110 -15.76 -15.90 6.66
C HIS A 110 -14.56 -15.72 7.61
N TYR A 111 -14.67 -16.22 8.85
CA TYR A 111 -13.55 -16.21 9.79
C TYR A 111 -12.34 -16.99 9.26
N LYS A 112 -12.55 -18.19 8.68
CA LYS A 112 -11.47 -18.97 8.08
C LYS A 112 -10.79 -18.20 6.94
N HIS A 113 -11.56 -17.64 6.02
CA HIS A 113 -10.98 -16.90 4.89
C HIS A 113 -10.23 -15.65 5.33
N THR A 114 -10.78 -14.90 6.27
CA THR A 114 -10.27 -13.59 6.67
C THR A 114 -9.18 -13.69 7.74
N CYS A 115 -9.19 -14.72 8.59
CA CYS A 115 -8.30 -14.82 9.75
C CYS A 115 -7.36 -16.02 9.75
N ILE A 116 -7.59 -17.03 8.91
CA ILE A 116 -6.70 -18.21 8.82
C ILE A 116 -6.03 -18.21 7.44
N ASP A 117 -6.83 -18.11 6.38
CA ASP A 117 -6.36 -18.14 5.01
C ASP A 117 -5.76 -16.80 4.58
N ALA A 118 -6.22 -15.65 5.09
CA ALA A 118 -5.61 -14.36 4.76
C ALA A 118 -4.13 -14.33 5.16
N PHE A 119 -3.80 -14.80 6.37
CA PHE A 119 -2.40 -14.86 6.80
C PHE A 119 -1.58 -15.94 6.06
N LYS A 120 -2.21 -16.97 5.48
CA LYS A 120 -1.54 -17.96 4.60
C LYS A 120 -1.39 -17.48 3.16
N ARG A 121 -2.38 -16.79 2.59
CA ARG A 121 -2.36 -16.22 1.23
C ARG A 121 -1.41 -15.03 1.11
N VAL A 122 -1.22 -14.27 2.19
CA VAL A 122 -0.26 -13.15 2.24
C VAL A 122 1.20 -13.62 2.17
N ILE A 123 1.48 -14.92 2.35
CA ILE A 123 2.84 -15.48 2.35
C ILE A 123 3.24 -16.13 1.01
N TYR A 124 2.32 -16.47 0.10
CA TYR A 124 2.69 -17.15 -1.15
C TYR A 124 1.91 -16.62 -2.36
N THR A 125 2.29 -15.42 -2.80
CA THR A 125 2.26 -15.09 -4.23
C THR A 125 3.52 -14.28 -4.48
N GLY A 126 4.55 -14.98 -4.95
CA GLY A 126 5.81 -14.39 -5.42
C GLY A 126 5.62 -13.50 -6.64
#